data_AF-A0A151F633-F1
#
_entry.id   AF-A0A151F633-F1
#
_cell.length_a   1.000
_cell.length_b   1.000
_cell.length_c   1.000
_cell.angle_alpha   90.00
_cell.angle_beta   90.00
_cell.angle_gamma   90.00
#
_symmetry.space_group_name_H-M   'P 1'
#
loop_
_entity.id
_entity.type
_entity.pdbx_description
1 polymer ?
#
loop_
_entity_poly.entity_id
_entity_poly.type
_entity_poly.pdbx_seq_one_letter_code
_entity_poly.pdbx_strand_id
1 'polypeptide(L)' 'MYEREIETKVRKLPEDLKKEVLDYIEFLLEKYRGRKIRKRKFKFDWKGGLSEIRDEFTSVELQHKASEWR' A
#
# COMPACT_ATOMS: atom_id res chain seq x y z
N MET A 1 -15.31 -2.08 26.17
CA MET A 1 -16.58 -2.81 26.45
C MET A 1 -16.57 -4.25 25.96
N TYR A 2 -15.77 -4.63 24.94
CA TYR A 2 -15.75 -6.00 24.38
C TYR A 2 -14.76 -6.99 25.03
N GLU A 3 -13.85 -6.50 25.88
CA GLU A 3 -12.73 -7.29 26.43
C GLU A 3 -13.22 -8.49 27.26
N ARG A 4 -14.21 -8.27 28.14
CA ARG A 4 -14.82 -9.33 28.97
C ARG A 4 -15.55 -10.39 28.14
N GLU A 5 -16.12 -9.98 27.02
CA GLU A 5 -16.91 -10.86 26.16
C GLU A 5 -16.00 -11.75 25.31
N ILE A 6 -14.87 -11.19 24.85
CA ILE A 6 -13.81 -11.94 24.16
C ILE A 6 -13.21 -12.98 25.12
N GLU A 7 -12.86 -12.59 26.34
CA GLU A 7 -12.25 -13.50 27.32
C GLU A 7 -13.17 -14.68 27.68
N THR A 8 -14.47 -14.42 27.82
CA THR A 8 -15.48 -15.45 28.10
C THR A 8 -15.61 -16.44 26.93
N LYS A 9 -15.55 -15.96 25.69
CA LYS A 9 -15.62 -16.82 24.49
C LYS A 9 -14.33 -17.61 24.28
N VAL A 10 -13.16 -17.00 24.52
CA VAL A 10 -11.84 -17.68 24.47
C VAL A 10 -11.74 -18.80 25.51
N ARG A 11 -12.31 -18.61 26.71
CA ARG A 11 -12.35 -19.66 27.74
C ARG A 11 -13.22 -20.87 27.39
N LYS A 12 -14.26 -20.69 26.57
CA LYS A 12 -15.16 -21.78 26.14
C LYS A 12 -14.64 -22.53 24.91
N LEU A 13 -13.58 -22.05 24.26
CA LEU A 13 -13.03 -22.66 23.06
C LEU A 13 -12.08 -23.83 23.41
N PRO A 14 -12.12 -24.92 22.63
CA PRO A 14 -11.08 -25.96 22.63
C PRO A 14 -9.69 -25.37 22.37
N GLU A 15 -8.65 -26.00 22.90
CA GLU A 15 -7.26 -25.54 22.81
C GLU A 15 -6.79 -25.35 21.36
N ASP A 16 -7.27 -26.20 20.45
CA ASP A 16 -6.95 -26.16 19.02
C ASP A 16 -7.44 -24.85 18.37
N LEU A 17 -8.63 -24.38 18.74
CA LEU A 17 -9.21 -23.14 18.20
C LEU A 17 -8.63 -21.90 18.87
N LYS A 18 -8.07 -22.00 20.09
CA LYS A 18 -7.37 -20.87 20.72
C LYS A 18 -6.14 -20.45 19.94
N LYS A 19 -5.42 -21.41 19.33
CA LYS A 19 -4.30 -21.11 18.43
C LYS A 19 -4.75 -20.28 17.23
N GLU A 20 -5.83 -20.68 16.58
CA GLU A 20 -6.37 -19.95 15.42
C GLU A 20 -6.81 -18.51 15.78
N VAL A 21 -7.37 -18.33 16.99
CA VAL A 21 -7.70 -16.99 17.50
C VAL A 21 -6.45 -16.15 17.75
N LEU A 22 -5.39 -16.74 18.33
CA LEU A 22 -4.12 -16.05 18.53
C LEU A 22 -3.49 -15.63 17.20
N ASP A 23 -3.46 -16.53 16.23
CA ASP A 23 -2.96 -16.25 14.88
C ASP A 23 -3.77 -15.13 14.20
N TYR A 24 -5.09 -15.13 14.38
CA TYR A 24 -5.95 -14.09 13.83
C TYR A 24 -5.73 -12.72 14.51
N ILE A 25 -5.50 -12.71 15.83
CA ILE A 25 -5.14 -11.48 16.56
C ILE A 25 -3.80 -10.94 16.06
N GLU A 26 -2.80 -11.81 15.90
CA GLU A 26 -1.49 -11.43 15.38
C GLU A 26 -1.59 -10.90 13.94
N PHE A 27 -2.36 -11.58 13.08
CA PHE A 27 -2.68 -11.11 11.73
C PHE A 27 -3.34 -9.73 11.72
N LEU A 28 -4.29 -9.47 12.62
CA LEU A 28 -4.93 -8.15 12.72
C LEU A 28 -3.91 -7.10 13.19
N LEU A 29 -3.07 -7.41 14.17
CA LEU A 29 -2.02 -6.48 14.61
C LEU A 29 -1.03 -6.15 13.48
N GLU A 30 -0.61 -7.15 12.72
CA GLU A 30 0.28 -7.03 11.56
C GLU A 30 -0.36 -6.19 10.44
N LYS A 31 -1.57 -6.55 10.03
CA LYS A 31 -2.34 -5.92 8.94
C LYS A 31 -2.60 -4.45 9.20
N TYR A 32 -2.85 -4.07 10.45
CA TYR A 32 -3.16 -2.70 10.82
C TYR A 32 -1.92 -1.92 11.34
N ARG A 33 -0.83 -2.58 11.74
CA ARG A 33 0.50 -1.95 11.93
C ARG A 33 0.98 -1.24 10.67
N GLY A 34 0.86 -1.91 9.53
CA GLY A 34 1.29 -1.38 8.22
C GLY A 34 0.39 -0.28 7.64
N ARG A 35 -0.88 -0.14 8.07
CA ARG A 35 -1.77 0.94 7.59
C ARG A 35 -1.35 2.33 8.08
N LYS A 36 -0.49 2.41 9.09
CA LYS A 36 0.21 3.65 9.49
C LYS A 36 1.44 3.95 8.63
N ILE A 37 1.84 3.07 7.71
CA ILE A 37 2.76 3.44 6.63
C ILE A 37 1.94 4.39 5.78
N ARG A 38 2.13 5.68 6.09
CA ARG A 38 1.68 6.86 5.36
C ARG A 38 1.44 6.42 3.93
N LYS A 39 0.18 6.43 3.49
CA LYS A 39 -0.13 6.45 2.06
C LYS A 39 0.72 7.58 1.51
N ARG A 40 1.93 7.27 1.02
CA ARG A 40 2.77 8.17 0.25
C ARG A 40 1.88 8.35 -0.97
N LYS A 41 0.98 9.34 -0.91
CA LYS A 41 0.12 9.70 -2.02
C LYS A 41 1.07 9.72 -3.19
N PHE A 42 0.83 8.90 -4.20
CA PHE A 42 1.68 8.81 -5.37
C PHE A 42 1.82 10.23 -5.89
N LYS A 43 2.99 10.82 -5.66
CA LYS A 43 3.22 12.21 -5.99
C LYS A 43 3.57 12.18 -7.47
N PHE A 44 2.66 12.63 -8.31
CA PHE A 44 2.85 12.80 -9.75
C PHE A 44 3.83 13.97 -10.00
N ASP A 45 4.95 14.03 -9.27
CA ASP A 45 5.93 15.12 -9.31
C ASP A 45 6.64 15.18 -10.68
N TRP A 46 6.61 14.08 -11.44
CA TRP A 46 7.11 14.01 -12.81
C TRP A 46 6.11 14.55 -13.85
N LYS A 47 4.82 14.72 -13.51
CA LYS A 47 3.80 15.16 -14.46
C LYS A 47 4.07 16.60 -14.86
N GLY A 48 4.33 16.82 -16.14
CA GLY A 48 4.62 18.15 -16.67
C GLY A 48 6.11 18.54 -16.62
N GLY A 49 7.03 17.65 -16.25
CA GLY A 49 8.47 17.94 -16.25
C GLY A 49 9.07 18.29 -17.62
N LEU A 50 8.33 18.07 -18.71
CA LEU A 50 8.72 18.43 -20.07
C LEU A 50 7.93 19.64 -20.61
N SER A 51 7.26 20.40 -19.76
CA SER A 51 6.48 21.58 -20.19
C SER A 51 7.34 22.67 -20.78
N GLU A 52 8.57 22.82 -20.30
CA GLU A 52 9.52 23.87 -20.72
C GLU A 52 10.00 23.65 -22.15
N ILE A 53 10.18 22.39 -22.57
CA ILE A 53 10.68 22.04 -23.91
C ILE A 53 9.56 21.83 -24.94
N ARG A 54 8.30 22.00 -24.53
CA ARG A 54 7.13 21.78 -25.40
C ARG A 54 7.13 22.72 -26.60
N ASP A 55 7.65 23.93 -26.42
CA ASP A 55 7.70 24.95 -27.46
C ASP A 55 9.00 24.84 -28.30
N GLU A 56 9.96 24.02 -27.85
CA GLU A 56 11.25 23.78 -28.53
C GLU A 56 11.25 22.51 -29.38
N PHE A 57 10.44 21.51 -29.04
CA PHE A 57 10.39 20.23 -29.76
C PHE A 57 8.96 19.85 -30.12
N THR A 58 8.77 19.49 -31.38
CA THR A 58 7.54 18.85 -31.85
C THR A 58 7.49 17.38 -31.40
N SER A 59 6.30 16.82 -31.29
CA SER A 59 6.13 15.41 -30.91
C SER A 59 6.85 14.42 -31.84
N VAL A 60 7.02 14.79 -33.11
CA VAL A 60 7.70 13.97 -34.13
C VAL A 60 9.22 13.97 -33.92
N GLU A 61 9.82 15.11 -33.60
CA GLU A 61 11.26 15.21 -33.32
C GLU A 61 11.64 14.43 -32.06
N LEU A 62 10.79 14.47 -31.02
CA LEU A 62 10.98 13.65 -29.82
C LEU A 62 10.92 12.15 -30.13
N GLN A 63 10.04 11.74 -31.04
CA GLN A 63 9.93 10.34 -31.46
C GLN A 63 11.16 9.87 -32.23
N HIS A 64 11.72 10.70 -33.11
CA HIS A 64 12.97 10.38 -33.80
C HIS A 64 14.14 10.26 -32.82
N LYS A 65 14.33 11.24 -31.92
CA LYS A 65 15.37 11.19 -30.88
C LYS A 65 15.25 9.96 -29.98
N ALA A 66 14.02 9.59 -29.58
CA ALA A 66 13.78 8.40 -28.77
C ALA A 66 14.15 7.10 -29.51
N SER A 67 14.00 7.09 -30.85
CA SER A 67 14.36 5.95 -31.68
C SER A 67 15.89 5.84 -31.87
N GLU A 68 16.60 6.96 -31.84
CA GLU A 68 18.07 7.02 -31.89
C GLU A 68 18.74 6.57 -30.59
N TRP A 69 18.08 6.75 -29.43
CA TRP A 69 18.61 6.36 -28.12
C TRP A 69 18.31 4.91 -27.72
N ARG A 70 17.76 4.12 -28.63
CA ARG A 70 17.42 2.71 -28.42
C ARG A 70 18.55 1.79 -28.85
#